data_AF-A0A3A4RY94-F1
#
_entry.id   AF-A0A3A4RY94-F1
#
_cell.length_a   1.000
_cell.length_b   1.000
_cell.length_c   1.000
_cell.angle_alpha   90.00
_cell.angle_beta   90.00
_cell.angle_gamma   90.00
#
_symmetry.space_group_name_H-M   'P 1'
#
loop_
_entity.id
_entity.type
_entity.pdbx_description
1 polymer ?
#
loop_
_entity_poly.entity_id
_entity_poly.type
_entity_poly.pdbx_seq_one_letter_code
_entity_poly.pdbx_strand_id
1 'polypeptide(L)' 'MTEIRMHGEMRTDYDCEVTGLPAERWGEAVFKLGDEDLVVEVSIEKNVIVAIMAGDDAVWKGTLAGLKELLKSQIQKK' A
#
# COMPACT_ATOMS: atom_id res chain seq x y z
N MET A 1 -17.54 -19.86 -5.16
CA MET A 1 -16.27 -19.12 -4.99
C MET A 1 -16.62 -17.78 -4.42
N THR A 2 -16.19 -17.48 -3.19
CA THR A 2 -16.44 -16.18 -2.57
C THR A 2 -15.70 -15.11 -3.37
N GLU A 3 -16.41 -14.08 -3.81
CA GLU A 3 -15.88 -12.99 -4.61
C GLU A 3 -14.78 -12.27 -3.83
N ILE A 4 -13.56 -12.18 -4.40
CA ILE A 4 -12.47 -11.42 -3.79
C ILE A 4 -12.82 -9.94 -3.96
N ARG A 5 -12.98 -9.23 -2.85
CA ARG A 5 -13.27 -7.79 -2.83
C ARG A 5 -12.28 -7.10 -1.90
N MET A 6 -11.68 -6.01 -2.37
CA MET A 6 -10.83 -5.13 -1.57
C MET A 6 -11.58 -3.83 -1.25
N HIS A 7 -11.38 -3.32 -0.04
CA HIS A 7 -11.88 -2.00 0.36
C HIS A 7 -10.71 -1.11 0.73
N GLY A 8 -10.64 0.08 0.12
CA GLY A 8 -9.66 1.12 0.45
C GLY A 8 -10.27 2.22 1.31
N GLU A 9 -9.47 2.74 2.24
CA GLU A 9 -9.83 3.86 3.12
C GLU A 9 -8.66 4.84 3.22
N MET A 10 -8.94 6.15 3.17
CA MET A 10 -7.96 7.23 3.34
C MET A 10 -8.48 8.26 4.34
N ARG A 11 -7.63 8.66 5.29
CA ARG A 11 -7.93 9.63 6.34
C ARG A 11 -6.84 10.70 6.39
N THR A 12 -7.22 11.97 6.55
CA THR A 12 -6.29 13.10 6.69
C THR A 12 -6.59 13.96 7.94
N ASP A 13 -5.69 14.89 8.26
CA ASP A 13 -5.77 15.83 9.39
C ASP A 13 -6.77 16.99 9.19
N TYR A 14 -7.11 17.31 7.94
CA TYR A 14 -8.21 18.20 7.51
C TYR A 14 -9.27 17.42 6.69
N ASP A 15 -10.34 18.08 6.21
CA ASP A 15 -11.48 17.48 5.46
C ASP A 15 -11.02 16.51 4.34
N CYS A 16 -10.95 15.23 4.68
CA CYS A 16 -10.96 14.11 3.74
C CYS A 16 -11.37 12.86 4.51
N GLU A 17 -12.67 12.57 4.46
CA GLU A 17 -13.18 11.23 4.73
C GLU A 17 -13.31 10.50 3.40
N VAL A 18 -12.53 9.45 3.20
CA VAL A 18 -12.72 8.55 2.05
C VAL A 18 -12.92 7.14 2.54
N THR A 19 -14.15 6.64 2.30
CA THR A 19 -14.56 5.25 2.50
C THR A 19 -15.20 4.74 1.20
N GLY A 20 -15.26 3.43 0.99
CA GLY A 20 -16.13 2.88 -0.06
C GLY A 20 -15.54 2.70 -1.45
N LEU A 21 -14.25 2.95 -1.69
CA LEU A 21 -13.67 2.77 -3.03
C LEU A 21 -13.74 1.27 -3.42
N PRO A 22 -14.62 0.89 -4.37
CA PRO A 22 -14.73 -0.51 -4.76
C PRO A 22 -13.52 -0.85 -5.61
N ALA A 23 -12.62 -1.64 -5.04
CA ALA A 23 -11.46 -2.17 -5.73
C ALA A 23 -11.66 -3.67 -5.92
N GLU A 24 -11.69 -4.13 -7.17
CA GLU A 24 -11.85 -5.56 -7.45
C GLU A 24 -10.61 -6.33 -7.01
N ARG A 25 -9.44 -5.95 -7.56
CA ARG A 25 -8.18 -6.66 -7.33
C ARG A 25 -6.98 -5.73 -7.20
N TRP A 26 -7.13 -4.44 -7.36
CA TRP A 26 -6.00 -3.50 -7.36
C TRP A 26 -6.44 -2.14 -6.82
N GLY A 27 -5.55 -1.51 -6.07
CA GLY A 27 -5.73 -0.16 -5.53
C GLY A 27 -4.38 0.47 -5.24
N GLU A 28 -4.26 1.75 -5.53
CA GLU A 28 -3.04 2.52 -5.38
C GLU A 28 -3.37 3.85 -4.70
N ALA A 29 -2.51 4.24 -3.76
CA ALA A 29 -2.50 5.57 -3.18
C ALA A 29 -1.20 6.27 -3.58
N VAL A 30 -1.32 7.43 -4.22
CA VAL A 30 -0.21 8.28 -4.64
C VAL A 30 -0.25 9.56 -3.84
N PHE A 31 0.80 9.82 -3.07
CA PHE A 31 0.99 11.02 -2.27
C PHE A 31 2.11 11.85 -2.89
N LYS A 32 1.80 13.07 -3.31
CA LYS A 32 2.79 14.02 -3.86
C LYS A 32 3.32 14.90 -2.73
N LEU A 33 4.62 14.84 -2.48
CA LEU A 33 5.31 15.48 -1.36
C LEU A 33 6.44 16.39 -1.87
N GLY A 34 6.07 17.53 -2.43
CA GLY A 34 7.04 18.44 -3.04
C GLY A 34 7.68 17.82 -4.28
N ASP A 35 8.98 17.53 -4.21
CA ASP A 35 9.75 16.92 -5.31
C ASP A 35 9.80 15.38 -5.21
N GLU A 36 9.18 14.78 -4.18
CA GLU A 36 9.12 13.34 -3.98
C GLU A 36 7.69 12.82 -4.08
N ASP A 37 7.53 11.60 -4.60
CA ASP A 37 6.26 10.87 -4.59
C ASP A 37 6.37 9.66 -3.65
N LEU A 38 5.36 9.47 -2.81
CA LEU A 38 5.16 8.23 -2.05
C LEU A 38 3.99 7.47 -2.68
N VAL A 39 4.25 6.26 -3.18
CA VAL A 39 3.22 5.40 -3.78
C VAL A 39 3.09 4.11 -3.00
N VAL A 40 1.85 3.73 -2.70
CA VAL A 40 1.52 2.45 -2.07
C VAL A 40 0.48 1.74 -2.94
N GLU A 41 0.90 0.63 -3.55
CA GLU A 41 0.06 -0.25 -4.37
C GLU A 41 -0.28 -1.51 -3.58
N VAL A 42 -1.54 -1.94 -3.64
CA VAL A 42 -1.99 -3.25 -3.17
C VAL A 42 -2.75 -3.95 -4.29
N SER A 43 -2.32 -5.17 -4.63
CA SER A 43 -2.97 -6.04 -5.62
C SER A 43 -3.33 -7.38 -4.99
N ILE A 44 -4.57 -7.86 -5.23
CA ILE A 44 -5.06 -9.16 -4.80
C ILE A 44 -5.13 -10.09 -6.02
N GLU A 45 -4.12 -10.94 -6.15
CA GLU A 45 -4.07 -12.00 -7.15
C GLU A 45 -4.26 -13.37 -6.46
N LYS A 46 -3.42 -14.36 -6.76
CA LYS A 46 -3.32 -15.60 -5.98
C LYS A 46 -2.80 -15.33 -4.56
N ASN A 47 -1.97 -14.30 -4.41
CA ASN A 47 -1.44 -13.77 -3.15
C ASN A 47 -1.66 -12.25 -3.12
N VAL A 48 -1.68 -11.65 -1.93
CA VAL A 48 -1.67 -10.18 -1.79
C VAL A 48 -0.26 -9.67 -2.06
N ILE A 49 -0.13 -8.84 -3.09
CA ILE A 49 1.08 -8.15 -3.49
C ILE A 49 1.01 -6.71 -3.00
N VAL A 50 2.13 -6.21 -2.50
CA VAL A 50 2.28 -4.81 -2.06
C VAL A 50 3.51 -4.23 -2.78
N ALA A 51 3.38 -3.03 -3.32
CA ALA A 51 4.51 -2.23 -3.78
C ALA A 51 4.54 -0.89 -3.03
N ILE A 52 5.73 -0.46 -2.64
CA ILE A 52 5.98 0.81 -1.96
C ILE A 52 7.11 1.49 -2.72
N MET A 53 6.89 2.74 -3.12
CA MET A 53 7.88 3.59 -3.76
C MET A 53 7.95 4.90 -2.98
N ALA A 54 9.14 5.31 -2.57
CA ALA A 54 9.40 6.60 -1.96
C ALA A 54 10.50 7.29 -2.78
N GLY A 55 10.10 8.22 -3.65
CA GLY A 55 10.98 8.74 -4.69
C GLY A 55 11.40 7.68 -5.71
N ASP A 56 12.39 8.01 -6.54
CA ASP A 56 12.84 7.16 -7.64
C ASP A 56 13.83 6.06 -7.21
N ASP A 57 14.47 6.20 -6.06
CA ASP A 57 15.60 5.37 -5.62
C ASP A 57 15.24 4.37 -4.51
N ALA A 58 14.08 4.51 -3.86
CA ALA A 58 13.61 3.58 -2.84
C ALA A 58 12.31 2.88 -3.26
N VAL A 59 12.46 1.76 -3.98
CA VAL A 59 11.36 0.92 -4.45
C VAL A 59 11.41 -0.47 -3.83
N TRP A 60 10.27 -0.94 -3.32
CA TRP A 60 10.10 -2.30 -2.84
C TRP A 60 8.80 -2.92 -3.38
N LYS A 61 8.85 -4.18 -3.82
CA LYS A 61 7.67 -4.94 -4.25
C LYS A 61 7.77 -6.38 -3.77
N GLY A 62 6.70 -6.91 -3.19
CA GLY A 62 6.67 -8.27 -2.67
C GLY A 62 5.29 -8.69 -2.16
N THR A 63 5.22 -9.82 -1.47
CA THR A 63 3.96 -10.27 -0.85
C THR A 63 3.71 -9.53 0.46
N LEU A 64 2.46 -9.46 0.92
CA LEU A 64 2.13 -8.92 2.25
C LEU A 64 2.89 -9.66 3.37
N ALA A 65 3.14 -10.96 3.23
CA ALA A 65 3.98 -11.72 4.16
C ALA A 65 5.44 -11.26 4.11
N GLY A 66 6.00 -11.03 2.92
CA GLY A 66 7.34 -10.50 2.74
C GLY A 66 7.50 -9.11 3.37
N LEU A 67 6.52 -8.23 3.21
CA LEU A 67 6.53 -6.91 3.84
C LEU A 67 6.54 -7.02 5.37
N LYS A 68 5.74 -7.93 5.95
CA LYS A 68 5.73 -8.15 7.41
C LYS A 68 7.10 -8.59 7.94
N GLU A 69 7.77 -9.50 7.25
CA GLU A 69 9.11 -9.95 7.65
C GLU A 69 10.17 -8.85 7.49
N LEU A 70 10.09 -8.06 6.40
CA LEU A 70 10.94 -6.88 6.22
C LEU A 70 10.79 -5.93 7.42
N LEU A 71 9.56 -5.54 7.77
CA LEU A 71 9.31 -4.61 8.88
C LEU A 71 9.82 -5.17 10.22
N LYS A 72 9.57 -6.45 10.53
CA LYS A 72 10.09 -7.10 11.74
C LYS A 72 11.61 -7.06 11.83
N SER A 73 12.30 -7.25 10.71
CA SER A 73 13.77 -7.19 10.66
C SER A 73 14.33 -5.80 10.99
N GLN A 74 13.55 -4.74 10.75
CA GLN A 74 13.95 -3.36 11.04
C GLN A 74 13.61 -2.94 12.48
N ILE A 75 12.54 -3.50 13.07
CA ILE A 75 12.10 -3.17 14.44
C ILE A 75 13.13 -3.61 15.51
N GLN A 76 13.92 -4.65 15.25
CA GLN A 76 14.93 -5.16 16.21
C GLN A 76 16.25 -4.38 16.21
N LYS A 77 16.44 -3.38 15.34
CA LYS A 77 17.69 -2.60 15.24
C LYS A 77 17.61 -1.22 15.93
N LYS A 78 16.81 -1.07 16.98
CA LYS A 78 16.86 0.10 17.88
C LYS A 78 17.63 -0.22 19.15
#